data_AF-A0AAU6HGG6-F1
#
_entry.id   AF-A0AAU6HGG6-F1
#
_cell.length_a   1.000
_cell.length_b   1.000
_cell.length_c   1.000
_cell.angle_alpha   90.00
_cell.angle_beta   90.00
_cell.angle_gamma   90.00
#
_symmetry.space_group_name_H-M   'P 1'
#
loop_
_entity.id
_entity.type
_entity.pdbx_description
1 polymer ?
#
loop_
_entity_poly.entity_id
_entity_poly.type
_entity_poly.pdbx_seq_one_letter_code
_entity_poly.pdbx_strand_id
1 'polypeptide(L)'
;MCRATSMATSLAVAVATTAVGCMLVISLAPSHPEAAKSRPREGGAVAATSGHAGSAARAATSALGAPAADTGEGRYTSPPTGRIVVTAPAPGVDYKANGSTTVAWTNTTGEQVDIWLWSDNGHGPAERVSVVAPRAGDGRQGEALVTLPNVPPGPRYFLEVATAGDGAVRGVSRTFAVTA
;
A
#
# COMPACT_ATOMS: atom_id res chain seq x y z
N MET A 1 34.91 -37.85 -42.57
CA MET A 1 33.44 -38.01 -42.47
C MET A 1 33.09 -38.22 -41.02
N CYS A 2 32.28 -37.32 -40.45
CA CYS A 2 31.91 -37.27 -39.04
C CYS A 2 30.85 -38.31 -38.69
N ARG A 3 30.87 -38.82 -37.45
CA ARG A 3 29.72 -38.80 -36.51
C ARG A 3 30.09 -39.43 -35.17
N ALA A 4 30.20 -38.57 -34.15
CA ALA A 4 30.05 -38.93 -32.76
C ALA A 4 28.72 -38.34 -32.27
N THR A 5 27.88 -39.18 -31.68
CA THR A 5 26.64 -38.82 -30.98
C THR A 5 26.55 -39.82 -29.84
N SER A 6 27.17 -39.51 -28.70
CA SER A 6 26.67 -38.68 -27.58
C SER A 6 25.48 -39.34 -26.90
N MET A 7 25.76 -39.87 -25.70
CA MET A 7 24.85 -40.57 -24.80
C MET A 7 23.76 -39.64 -24.28
N ALA A 8 22.52 -40.14 -24.25
CA ALA A 8 21.39 -39.48 -23.60
C ALA A 8 21.39 -39.86 -22.10
N THR A 9 21.62 -38.88 -21.23
CA THR A 9 21.46 -39.01 -19.78
C THR A 9 20.13 -38.38 -19.40
N SER A 10 19.11 -39.20 -19.15
CA SER A 10 17.82 -38.76 -18.60
C SER A 10 17.95 -38.55 -17.09
N LEU A 11 17.74 -37.32 -16.63
CA LEU A 11 17.77 -36.98 -15.20
C LEU A 11 16.33 -36.79 -14.72
N ALA A 12 15.87 -37.69 -13.83
CA ALA A 12 14.56 -37.61 -13.20
C ALA A 12 14.64 -36.65 -12.00
N VAL A 13 13.80 -35.61 -11.99
CA VAL A 13 13.67 -34.68 -10.86
C VAL A 13 12.45 -35.10 -10.04
N ALA A 14 12.69 -35.52 -8.80
CA ALA A 14 11.65 -35.73 -7.81
C ALA A 14 11.28 -34.39 -7.16
N VAL A 15 10.01 -33.99 -7.27
CA VAL A 15 9.47 -32.79 -6.63
C VAL A 15 8.95 -33.17 -5.25
N ALA A 16 9.59 -32.66 -4.20
CA ALA A 16 9.09 -32.75 -2.83
C ALA A 16 8.10 -31.59 -2.58
N THR A 17 6.83 -31.91 -2.31
CA THR A 17 5.80 -30.95 -1.94
C THR A 17 5.88 -30.66 -0.44
N THR A 18 6.33 -29.47 -0.05
CA THR A 18 6.17 -29.00 1.33
C THR A 18 4.83 -28.30 1.47
N ALA A 19 3.90 -28.94 2.18
CA ALA A 19 2.63 -28.36 2.58
C ALA A 19 2.88 -27.21 3.57
N VAL A 20 2.60 -25.98 3.15
CA VAL A 20 2.59 -24.81 4.03
C VAL A 20 1.23 -24.78 4.73
N GLY A 21 1.24 -25.03 6.03
CA GLY A 21 0.04 -25.01 6.88
C GLY A 21 -0.57 -23.62 6.99
N CYS A 22 -1.89 -23.54 6.81
CA CYS A 22 -2.67 -22.32 7.03
C CYS A 22 -2.69 -22.01 8.54
N MET A 23 -2.08 -20.90 8.94
CA MET A 23 -2.20 -20.39 10.31
C MET A 23 -3.61 -19.81 10.50
N LEU A 24 -4.45 -20.49 11.28
CA LEU A 24 -5.77 -20.01 11.69
C LEU A 24 -5.60 -18.91 12.75
N VAL A 25 -6.07 -17.70 12.48
CA VAL A 25 -6.12 -16.60 13.47
C VAL A 25 -7.48 -16.61 14.14
N ILE A 26 -7.52 -16.90 15.45
CA ILE A 26 -8.73 -16.77 16.28
C ILE A 26 -8.75 -15.34 16.83
N SER A 27 -9.67 -14.51 16.33
CA SER A 27 -9.96 -13.21 16.94
C SER A 27 -10.83 -13.42 18.19
N LEU A 28 -10.27 -13.18 19.38
CA LEU A 28 -11.08 -13.03 20.59
C LEU A 28 -11.82 -11.69 20.53
N ALA A 29 -13.13 -11.74 20.32
CA ALA A 29 -14.01 -10.61 20.59
C ALA A 29 -14.11 -10.40 22.11
N PRO A 30 -14.00 -9.16 22.61
CA PRO A 30 -14.38 -8.85 23.99
C PRO A 30 -15.89 -9.04 24.13
N SER A 31 -16.28 -10.12 24.79
CA SER A 31 -17.63 -10.30 25.31
C SER A 31 -17.87 -9.29 26.43
N HIS A 32 -18.75 -8.32 26.19
CA HIS A 32 -19.46 -7.63 27.27
C HIS A 32 -20.95 -7.93 27.13
N PRO A 33 -21.60 -8.48 28.19
CA PRO A 33 -23.01 -8.80 28.15
C PRO A 33 -23.81 -7.54 28.46
N GLU A 34 -24.91 -7.31 27.74
CA GLU A 34 -26.06 -6.70 28.39
C GLU A 34 -27.36 -7.32 27.88
N ALA A 35 -28.14 -7.74 28.86
CA ALA A 35 -29.34 -8.52 28.72
C ALA A 35 -30.50 -7.67 28.19
N ALA A 36 -31.38 -8.38 27.50
CA ALA A 36 -32.72 -8.03 27.07
C ALA A 36 -33.54 -7.11 27.99
N LYS A 37 -34.42 -6.34 27.33
CA LYS A 37 -35.91 -6.36 27.42
C LYS A 37 -36.60 -5.01 27.72
N SER A 38 -37.55 -4.72 26.83
CA SER A 38 -38.87 -4.08 27.05
C SER A 38 -39.03 -2.57 26.75
N ARG A 39 -39.82 -2.30 25.69
CA ARG A 39 -40.59 -1.07 25.41
C ARG A 39 -41.75 -0.91 26.42
N PRO A 40 -42.66 0.09 26.29
CA PRO A 40 -42.53 1.54 26.08
C PRO A 40 -43.35 2.34 27.16
N ARG A 41 -43.26 3.68 27.21
CA ARG A 41 -44.34 4.49 27.83
C ARG A 41 -44.52 5.85 27.15
N GLU A 42 -45.73 6.03 26.64
CA GLU A 42 -46.35 7.27 26.17
C GLU A 42 -46.48 8.31 27.30
N GLY A 43 -46.56 9.58 26.91
CA GLY A 43 -47.39 10.54 27.65
C GLY A 43 -46.94 11.99 27.55
N GLY A 44 -47.76 12.80 26.87
CA GLY A 44 -47.98 14.19 27.25
C GLY A 44 -47.47 15.27 26.29
N ALA A 45 -48.32 15.62 25.33
CA ALA A 45 -48.29 16.91 24.64
C ALA A 45 -48.76 18.04 25.56
N VAL A 46 -48.19 19.24 25.44
CA VAL A 46 -48.96 20.49 25.33
C VAL A 46 -48.13 21.56 24.61
N ALA A 47 -48.72 22.16 23.58
CA ALA A 47 -48.21 23.33 22.89
C ALA A 47 -48.80 24.63 23.49
N ALA A 48 -48.02 25.70 23.33
CA ALA A 48 -48.37 27.11 23.27
C ALA A 48 -48.88 27.83 24.54
N THR A 49 -48.09 28.82 24.99
CA THR A 49 -48.61 30.17 25.21
C THR A 49 -47.59 31.23 24.78
N SER A 50 -48.08 32.22 24.05
CA SER A 50 -47.45 33.46 23.59
C SER A 50 -46.81 34.32 24.69
N GLY A 51 -45.70 35.01 24.37
CA GLY A 51 -45.12 36.05 25.22
C GLY A 51 -44.07 36.91 24.53
N HIS A 52 -44.54 38.00 23.91
CA HIS A 52 -43.95 39.32 23.66
C HIS A 52 -42.42 39.57 23.82
N ALA A 53 -41.84 40.07 22.71
CA ALA A 53 -40.77 41.04 22.51
C ALA A 53 -39.74 41.36 23.62
N GLY A 54 -38.48 41.54 23.18
CA GLY A 54 -37.61 42.57 23.76
C GLY A 54 -36.23 42.09 24.14
N SER A 55 -35.24 42.71 23.49
CA SER A 55 -33.80 42.58 23.72
C SER A 55 -33.36 42.86 25.17
N ALA A 56 -32.18 42.32 25.51
CA ALA A 56 -31.21 42.75 26.53
C ALA A 56 -31.16 42.01 27.89
N ALA A 57 -30.09 41.21 27.99
CA ALA A 57 -29.01 41.33 28.98
C ALA A 57 -29.14 40.67 30.36
N ARG A 58 -28.09 39.85 30.63
CA ARG A 58 -27.52 39.39 31.93
C ARG A 58 -28.25 38.21 32.56
N ALA A 59 -27.61 37.16 33.06
CA ALA A 59 -26.22 36.74 33.27
C ALA A 59 -26.26 35.19 33.25
N ALA A 60 -25.20 34.45 32.92
CA ALA A 60 -24.22 34.06 33.93
C ALA A 60 -23.02 33.38 33.27
N THR A 61 -21.85 33.87 33.65
CA THR A 61 -20.55 33.20 33.58
C THR A 61 -20.55 31.86 34.30
N SER A 62 -19.64 30.99 33.87
CA SER A 62 -19.07 29.82 34.58
C SER A 62 -19.53 28.44 34.10
N ALA A 63 -18.84 27.93 33.06
CA ALA A 63 -18.12 26.65 33.11
C ALA A 63 -17.40 26.38 31.77
N LEU A 64 -16.40 27.19 31.39
CA LEU A 64 -15.32 26.69 30.52
C LEU A 64 -14.36 25.91 31.42
N GLY A 65 -14.75 24.67 31.70
CA GLY A 65 -14.07 23.75 32.60
C GLY A 65 -14.25 22.32 32.13
N ALA A 66 -14.03 22.09 30.84
CA ALA A 66 -13.79 20.77 30.29
C ALA A 66 -12.79 20.97 29.14
N PRO A 67 -11.58 20.38 29.18
CA PRO A 67 -10.88 20.15 27.93
C PRO A 67 -11.81 19.27 27.11
N ALA A 68 -12.36 19.82 26.03
CA ALA A 68 -13.01 19.02 25.01
C ALA A 68 -12.02 17.91 24.68
N ALA A 69 -12.49 16.66 24.84
CA ALA A 69 -11.74 15.50 24.43
C ALA A 69 -11.18 15.78 23.04
N ASP A 70 -9.85 15.69 22.93
CA ASP A 70 -9.09 15.70 21.68
C ASP A 70 -9.82 14.76 20.72
N THR A 71 -10.67 15.35 19.90
CA THR A 71 -11.54 14.63 18.98
C THR A 71 -10.67 14.35 17.79
N GLY A 72 -9.83 13.33 17.97
CA GLY A 72 -8.89 12.77 17.00
C GLY A 72 -8.69 13.66 15.79
N GLU A 73 -7.89 14.72 15.94
CA GLU A 73 -7.25 15.29 14.78
C GLU A 73 -6.51 14.14 14.12
N GLY A 74 -7.01 13.71 12.95
CA GLY A 74 -6.37 12.67 12.17
C GLY A 74 -4.90 13.04 12.12
N ARG A 75 -4.04 12.22 12.73
CA ARG A 75 -2.62 12.52 12.83
C ARG A 75 -2.13 12.71 11.41
N TYR A 76 -1.98 13.96 11.00
CA TYR A 76 -1.29 14.30 9.77
C TYR A 76 0.14 13.86 10.03
N THR A 77 0.44 12.63 9.62
CA THR A 77 1.81 12.17 9.60
C THR A 77 2.56 13.15 8.72
N SER A 78 3.64 13.72 9.23
CA SER A 78 4.45 14.65 8.46
C SER A 78 4.86 13.93 7.17
N PRO A 79 4.79 14.61 6.00
CA PRO A 79 5.22 13.99 4.75
C PRO A 79 6.64 13.46 4.89
N PRO A 80 6.93 12.28 4.30
CA PRO A 80 8.25 11.71 4.36
C PRO A 80 9.25 12.64 3.69
N THR A 81 10.42 12.80 4.32
CA THR A 81 11.52 13.62 3.79
C THR A 81 12.68 12.73 3.36
N GLY A 82 13.58 13.24 2.50
CA GLY A 82 14.74 12.49 2.02
C GLY A 82 14.67 12.12 0.55
N ARG A 83 15.34 11.04 0.17
CA ARG A 83 15.54 10.63 -1.24
C ARG A 83 15.52 9.11 -1.37
N ILE A 84 14.97 8.66 -2.49
CA ILE A 84 15.12 7.29 -3.00
C ILE A 84 15.90 7.35 -4.32
N VAL A 85 16.88 6.47 -4.50
CA VAL A 85 17.61 6.30 -5.78
C VAL A 85 17.57 4.84 -6.17
N VAL A 86 17.00 4.56 -7.34
CA VAL A 86 16.96 3.20 -7.90
C VAL A 86 18.23 2.94 -8.68
N THR A 87 18.94 1.87 -8.34
CA THR A 87 20.26 1.50 -8.89
C THR A 87 20.20 0.28 -9.81
N ALA A 88 19.17 -0.55 -9.68
CA ALA A 88 18.86 -1.63 -10.61
C ALA A 88 17.36 -1.62 -10.95
N PRO A 89 16.96 -1.96 -12.19
CA PRO A 89 17.77 -2.59 -13.24
C PRO A 89 18.76 -1.66 -13.96
N ALA A 90 19.84 -2.26 -14.47
CA ALA A 90 20.80 -1.57 -15.34
C ALA A 90 20.19 -1.30 -16.72
N PRO A 91 20.63 -0.24 -17.43
CA PRO A 91 20.10 0.07 -18.76
C PRO A 91 20.49 -1.02 -19.79
N GLY A 92 19.66 -1.18 -20.82
CA GLY A 92 19.92 -2.10 -21.94
C GLY A 92 19.63 -3.57 -21.62
N VAL A 93 18.89 -3.85 -20.54
CA VAL A 93 18.40 -5.19 -20.23
C VAL A 93 16.93 -5.27 -20.59
N ASP A 94 16.56 -6.32 -21.33
CA ASP A 94 15.17 -6.64 -21.64
C ASP A 94 14.69 -7.75 -20.71
N TYR A 95 13.44 -7.64 -20.27
CA TYR A 95 12.84 -8.59 -19.34
C TYR A 95 11.68 -9.33 -20.01
N LYS A 96 11.44 -10.57 -19.59
CA LYS A 96 10.27 -11.33 -20.03
C LYS A 96 9.08 -11.00 -19.15
N ALA A 97 7.88 -10.93 -19.74
CA ALA A 97 6.64 -10.98 -18.99
C ALA A 97 6.60 -12.26 -18.13
N ASN A 98 6.11 -12.17 -16.88
CA ASN A 98 6.20 -13.25 -15.87
C ASN A 98 7.63 -13.68 -15.48
N GLY A 99 8.66 -12.98 -15.97
CA GLY A 99 10.04 -13.17 -15.55
C GLY A 99 10.34 -12.47 -14.23
N SER A 100 11.37 -12.94 -13.54
CA SER A 100 11.85 -12.30 -12.31
C SER A 100 13.09 -11.44 -12.56
N THR A 101 13.20 -10.32 -11.86
CA THR A 101 14.37 -9.45 -11.87
C THR A 101 14.63 -8.86 -10.50
N THR A 102 15.88 -8.55 -10.21
CA THR A 102 16.26 -7.80 -9.02
C THR A 102 16.02 -6.31 -9.23
N VAL A 103 15.48 -5.66 -8.20
CA VAL A 103 15.36 -4.21 -8.07
C VAL A 103 16.16 -3.81 -6.84
N ALA A 104 17.07 -2.84 -7.00
CA ALA A 104 17.91 -2.36 -5.93
C ALA A 104 17.80 -0.85 -5.80
N TRP A 105 17.86 -0.33 -4.58
CA TRP A 105 17.74 1.09 -4.30
C TRP A 105 18.49 1.52 -3.03
N THR A 106 18.77 2.81 -2.94
CA THR A 106 19.16 3.47 -1.69
C THR A 106 18.00 4.32 -1.20
N ASN A 107 17.68 4.21 0.09
CA ASN A 107 16.60 4.94 0.75
C ASN A 107 17.14 5.77 1.91
N THR A 108 16.93 7.09 1.91
CA THR A 108 17.27 7.95 3.05
C THR A 108 16.06 8.50 3.77
N THR A 109 14.86 8.01 3.44
CA THR A 109 13.61 8.46 4.09
C THR A 109 13.38 7.76 5.42
N GLY A 110 13.92 6.54 5.59
CA GLY A 110 13.62 5.69 6.74
C GLY A 110 12.21 5.10 6.71
N GLU A 111 11.48 5.31 5.62
CA GLU A 111 10.12 4.82 5.43
C GLU A 111 10.10 3.55 4.59
N GLN A 112 9.09 2.74 4.83
CA GLN A 112 8.79 1.57 4.02
C GLN A 112 8.42 1.97 2.59
N VAL A 113 8.92 1.21 1.61
CA VAL A 113 8.67 1.46 0.18
C VAL A 113 7.86 0.36 -0.49
N ASP A 114 7.08 0.75 -1.50
CA ASP A 114 6.46 -0.14 -2.48
C ASP A 114 7.17 0.00 -3.82
N ILE A 115 7.24 -1.11 -4.58
CA ILE A 115 7.79 -1.14 -5.93
C ILE A 115 6.65 -1.32 -6.93
N TRP A 116 6.52 -0.37 -7.85
CA TRP A 116 5.50 -0.32 -8.88
C TRP A 116 6.10 -0.46 -10.27
N LEU A 117 5.47 -1.26 -11.12
CA LEU A 117 5.72 -1.26 -12.56
C LEU A 117 4.88 -0.19 -13.23
N TRP A 118 5.51 0.62 -14.07
CA TRP A 118 4.88 1.58 -14.94
C TRP A 118 5.09 1.24 -16.42
N SER A 119 4.10 1.62 -17.23
CA SER A 119 4.20 1.63 -18.68
C SER A 119 4.17 3.07 -19.19
N ASP A 120 5.14 3.41 -20.02
CA ASP A 120 5.16 4.64 -20.82
C ASP A 120 4.93 4.26 -22.28
N ASN A 121 3.65 4.20 -22.67
CA ASN A 121 3.26 3.86 -24.03
C ASN A 121 3.54 4.98 -25.06
N GLY A 122 4.12 6.12 -24.65
CA GLY A 122 4.44 7.25 -25.53
C GLY A 122 3.22 8.00 -26.10
N HIS A 123 2.00 7.62 -25.72
CA HIS A 123 0.74 8.20 -26.20
C HIS A 123 -0.03 8.96 -25.11
N GLY A 124 0.59 9.20 -23.96
CA GLY A 124 -0.03 9.85 -22.82
C GLY A 124 0.88 9.88 -21.60
N PRO A 125 0.35 10.24 -20.42
CA PRO A 125 1.08 10.05 -19.18
C PRO A 125 1.40 8.56 -18.98
N ALA A 126 2.55 8.29 -18.36
CA ALA A 126 2.84 6.93 -17.91
C ALA A 126 1.72 6.44 -16.99
N GLU A 127 1.48 5.13 -16.96
CA GLU A 127 0.45 4.49 -16.16
C GLU A 127 1.06 3.48 -15.17
N ARG A 128 0.57 3.49 -13.92
CA ARG A 128 0.88 2.42 -12.95
C ARG A 128 0.15 1.16 -13.38
N VAL A 129 0.92 0.16 -13.77
CA VAL A 129 0.37 -1.12 -14.22
C VAL A 129 0.11 -2.04 -13.04
N SER A 130 1.07 -2.17 -12.11
CA SER A 130 0.96 -3.11 -10.99
C SER A 130 1.95 -2.79 -9.88
N VAL A 131 1.61 -3.14 -8.64
CA VAL A 131 2.61 -3.23 -7.56
C VAL A 131 3.29 -4.59 -7.63
N VAL A 132 4.61 -4.60 -7.81
CA VAL A 132 5.41 -5.82 -8.02
C VAL A 132 6.13 -6.28 -6.76
N ALA A 133 6.31 -5.38 -5.78
CA ALA A 133 6.72 -5.73 -4.43
C ALA A 133 6.17 -4.70 -3.42
N PRO A 134 5.08 -5.02 -2.71
CA PRO A 134 4.61 -4.15 -1.63
C PRO A 134 5.51 -4.29 -0.41
N ARG A 135 5.68 -3.20 0.35
CA ARG A 135 6.37 -3.18 1.63
C ARG A 135 7.79 -3.78 1.58
N ALA A 136 8.54 -3.43 0.53
CA ALA A 136 9.84 -4.01 0.20
C ALA A 136 10.97 -3.67 1.18
N GLY A 137 10.71 -2.83 2.19
CA GLY A 137 11.62 -2.52 3.30
C GLY A 137 11.79 -1.02 3.53
N ASP A 138 12.38 -0.67 4.67
CA ASP A 138 12.66 0.70 5.13
C ASP A 138 14.17 0.99 5.33
N GLY A 139 15.01 -0.03 5.13
CA GLY A 139 16.46 0.05 5.29
C GLY A 139 17.15 0.99 4.29
N ARG A 140 18.33 1.47 4.68
CA ARG A 140 19.10 2.45 3.87
C ARG A 140 19.52 1.91 2.50
N GLN A 141 19.81 0.61 2.43
CA GLN A 141 19.99 -0.13 1.19
C GLN A 141 18.88 -1.15 1.12
N GLY A 142 18.25 -1.25 -0.05
CA GLY A 142 17.17 -2.20 -0.29
C GLY A 142 17.39 -2.96 -1.59
N GLU A 143 16.96 -4.21 -1.56
CA GLU A 143 16.96 -5.11 -2.71
C GLU A 143 15.72 -6.00 -2.63
N ALA A 144 15.05 -6.20 -3.76
CA ALA A 144 13.90 -7.08 -3.88
C ALA A 144 13.97 -7.86 -5.19
N LEU A 145 13.72 -9.17 -5.12
CA LEU A 145 13.41 -9.97 -6.30
C LEU A 145 11.93 -9.76 -6.63
N VAL A 146 11.65 -9.19 -7.80
CA VAL A 146 10.28 -8.92 -8.27
C VAL A 146 9.94 -9.80 -9.45
N THR A 147 8.68 -10.22 -9.55
CA THR A 147 8.18 -10.91 -10.74
C THR A 147 7.33 -9.93 -11.54
N LEU A 148 7.68 -9.74 -12.81
CA LEU A 148 6.91 -8.85 -13.68
C LEU A 148 5.56 -9.48 -14.00
N PRO A 149 4.45 -8.72 -13.94
CA PRO A 149 3.15 -9.23 -14.34
C PRO A 149 3.13 -9.60 -15.83
N ASN A 150 2.12 -10.36 -16.22
CA ASN A 150 1.82 -10.61 -17.62
C ASN A 150 1.31 -9.31 -18.27
N VAL A 151 2.18 -8.62 -19.00
CA VAL A 151 1.89 -7.34 -19.66
C VAL A 151 2.23 -7.43 -21.15
N PRO A 152 1.59 -6.61 -22.00
CA PRO A 152 1.93 -6.56 -23.41
C PRO A 152 3.43 -6.27 -23.63
N PRO A 153 4.10 -6.95 -24.57
CA PRO A 153 5.46 -6.59 -24.94
C PRO A 153 5.54 -5.12 -25.36
N GLY A 154 6.60 -4.43 -24.97
CA GLY A 154 6.75 -3.02 -25.25
C GLY A 154 8.10 -2.46 -24.80
N PRO A 155 8.57 -1.37 -25.44
CA PRO A 155 9.94 -0.90 -25.25
C PRO A 155 10.15 0.00 -24.02
N ARG A 156 9.08 0.39 -23.31
CA ARG A 156 9.10 1.51 -22.38
C ARG A 156 8.36 1.18 -21.08
N TYR A 157 8.99 0.35 -20.28
CA TYR A 157 8.61 0.09 -18.89
C TYR A 157 9.65 0.66 -17.95
N PHE A 158 9.24 1.03 -16.75
CA PHE A 158 10.16 1.39 -15.68
C PHE A 158 9.58 1.02 -14.32
N LEU A 159 10.45 0.91 -13.32
CA LEU A 159 10.08 0.62 -11.95
C LEU A 159 10.14 1.90 -11.12
N GLU A 160 9.11 2.15 -10.34
CA GLU A 160 9.07 3.19 -9.33
C GLU A 160 9.20 2.55 -7.95
N VAL A 161 10.13 3.04 -7.14
CA VAL A 161 10.22 2.74 -5.71
C VAL A 161 9.71 3.96 -4.97
N ALA A 162 8.64 3.82 -4.19
CA ALA A 162 7.95 4.94 -3.56
C ALA A 162 7.57 4.65 -2.11
N THR A 163 7.65 5.65 -1.24
CA THR A 163 7.04 5.57 0.10
C THR A 163 5.51 5.58 0.00
N ALA A 164 4.82 5.12 1.04
CA ALA A 164 3.37 5.20 1.11
C ALA A 164 2.86 6.63 1.40
N GLY A 165 1.58 6.89 1.07
CA GLY A 165 0.85 8.09 1.46
C GLY A 165 0.95 9.30 0.54
N ASP A 166 0.20 10.34 0.88
CA ASP A 166 0.22 11.62 0.19
C ASP A 166 1.55 12.33 0.44
N GLY A 167 2.19 12.83 -0.63
CA GLY A 167 3.54 13.38 -0.55
C GLY A 167 4.66 12.34 -0.62
N ALA A 168 4.37 11.16 -1.16
CA ALA A 168 5.35 10.09 -1.33
C ALA A 168 6.67 10.56 -1.98
N VAL A 169 7.79 10.20 -1.35
CA VAL A 169 9.12 10.30 -1.95
C VAL A 169 9.28 9.14 -2.93
N ARG A 170 9.82 9.42 -4.12
CA ARG A 170 9.87 8.47 -5.23
C ARG A 170 11.27 8.43 -5.83
N GLY A 171 11.68 7.23 -6.25
CA GLY A 171 12.81 7.00 -7.14
C GLY A 171 12.35 6.15 -8.32
N VAL A 172 12.89 6.41 -9.51
CA VAL A 172 12.54 5.66 -10.72
C VAL A 172 13.77 5.00 -11.31
N SER A 173 13.60 3.79 -11.84
CA SER A 173 14.62 3.10 -12.61
C SER A 173 14.83 3.75 -13.97
N ARG A 174 15.85 3.28 -14.69
CA ARG A 174 15.91 3.47 -16.14
C ARG A 174 14.79 2.69 -16.82
N THR A 175 14.43 3.10 -18.03
CA THR A 175 13.48 2.38 -18.87
C THR A 175 14.09 1.10 -19.42
N PHE A 176 13.26 0.07 -19.56
CA PHE A 176 13.59 -1.22 -20.15
C PHE A 176 12.45 -1.73 -21.03
N ALA A 177 12.75 -2.70 -21.90
CA ALA A 177 11.73 -3.38 -22.68
C ALA A 177 11.20 -4.60 -21.93
N VAL A 178 9.90 -4.87 -22.13
CA VAL A 178 9.29 -6.16 -21.79
C VAL A 178 9.04 -6.93 -23.08
N THR A 179 9.40 -8.21 -23.05
CA THR A 179 9.33 -9.17 -24.15
C THR A 179 8.40 -10.32 -23.80
N ALA A 180 7.97 -11.07 -24.82
CA ALA A 180 7.11 -12.24 -24.67
C ALA A 180 7.86 -13.47 -24.13
#